data_AF-A0A9P3LLB2-F1
#
_entry.id   AF-A0A9P3LLB2-F1
#
_cell.length_a   1.000
_cell.length_b   1.000
_cell.length_c   1.000
_cell.angle_alpha   90.00
_cell.angle_beta   90.00
_cell.angle_gamma   90.00
#
_symmetry.space_group_name_H-M   'P 1'
#
loop_
_entity.id
_entity.type
_entity.pdbx_description
1 polymer ?
#
loop_
_entity_poly.entity_id
_entity_poly.type
_entity_poly.pdbx_seq_one_letter_code
_entity_poly.pdbx_strand_id
1 'polypeptide(L)'
;MSQLSAADVYARLVNDYIAHCQVALAVYEYLVTIDQEISMVWKRKITAASVLLLASRSLMVLDPIFEVIPVSSQASCQAGLFLSDITFAFNQIVVALFSALRVYAISQQVQKKKIISGLVFGLSIIPLATNIFNWSRTTIVWQPDSGGCAVMSALSEDLNNRAAADEKQRDCHGCRRRGHDMGEFVPAFSGDATLEAALFHYGRTTPRWNTVLHSPPCYQCSTVPDFQHVEQHIKLRPALPPVHALRTRTALHAQPAAAQRARR
;
A
#
# COMPACT_ATOMS: atom_id res chain seq x y z
N MET A 1 8.98 -17.24 -9.69
CA MET A 1 9.80 -16.50 -8.71
C MET A 1 10.29 -15.24 -9.39
N SER A 2 9.61 -14.12 -9.16
CA SER A 2 10.13 -12.82 -9.60
C SER A 2 11.47 -12.59 -8.88
N GLN A 3 12.55 -12.37 -9.62
CA GLN A 3 13.82 -12.01 -9.00
C GLN A 3 13.65 -10.63 -8.36
N LEU A 4 13.65 -10.57 -7.02
CA LEU A 4 13.79 -9.29 -6.32
C LEU A 4 15.11 -8.69 -6.76
N SER A 5 15.08 -7.44 -7.24
CA SER A 5 16.30 -6.75 -7.62
C SER A 5 17.10 -6.41 -6.36
N ALA A 6 18.43 -6.24 -6.49
CA ALA A 6 19.26 -5.77 -5.38
C ALA A 6 18.76 -4.42 -4.82
N ALA A 7 18.12 -3.60 -5.66
CA ALA A 7 17.52 -2.33 -5.23
C ALA A 7 16.32 -2.52 -4.30
N ASP A 8 15.48 -3.53 -4.55
CA ASP A 8 14.30 -3.80 -3.70
C ASP A 8 14.72 -4.27 -2.31
N VAL A 9 15.76 -5.10 -2.23
CA VAL A 9 16.32 -5.57 -0.95
C VAL A 9 16.92 -4.41 -0.16
N TYR A 10 17.66 -3.52 -0.82
CA TYR A 10 18.22 -2.33 -0.18
C TYR A 10 17.12 -1.38 0.33
N ALA A 11 16.10 -1.11 -0.48
CA ALA A 11 14.98 -0.26 -0.09
C ALA A 11 14.23 -0.79 1.15
N ARG A 12 14.01 -2.11 1.22
CA ARG A 12 13.41 -2.77 2.39
C ARG A 12 14.24 -2.58 3.64
N LEU A 13 15.55 -2.88 3.54
CA LEU A 13 16.47 -2.74 4.67
C LEU A 13 16.49 -1.29 5.21
N VAL A 14 16.51 -0.31 4.31
CA VAL A 14 16.48 1.12 4.70
C VAL A 14 15.18 1.47 5.42
N ASN A 15 14.03 0.97 4.95
CA ASN A 15 12.75 1.20 5.62
C ASN A 15 12.72 0.60 7.03
N ASP A 16 13.22 -0.63 7.21
CA ASP A 16 13.28 -1.28 8.52
C ASP A 16 14.14 -0.47 9.50
N TYR A 17 15.31 0.01 9.05
CA TYR A 17 16.15 0.89 9.86
C TYR A 17 15.47 2.20 10.22
N ILE A 18 14.76 2.83 9.28
CA ILE A 18 14.02 4.07 9.51
C ILE A 18 12.92 3.83 10.55
N ALA A 19 12.14 2.76 10.41
CA ALA A 19 11.08 2.40 11.35
C ALA A 19 11.65 2.22 12.77
N HIS A 20 12.74 1.46 12.93
CA HIS A 20 13.40 1.30 14.22
C HIS A 20 13.93 2.62 14.80
N CYS A 21 14.52 3.48 13.97
CA CYS A 21 14.97 4.81 14.40
C CYS A 21 13.79 5.68 14.86
N GLN A 22 12.67 5.63 14.14
CA GLN A 22 11.44 6.35 14.48
C GLN A 22 10.86 5.87 15.81
N VAL A 23 10.79 4.56 16.05
CA VAL A 23 10.36 3.99 17.34
C VAL A 23 11.27 4.49 18.46
N ALA A 24 12.59 4.37 18.29
CA ALA A 24 13.55 4.76 19.32
C ALA A 24 13.45 6.25 19.66
N LEU A 25 13.30 7.11 18.66
CA LEU A 25 13.11 8.54 18.85
C LEU A 25 11.77 8.85 19.52
N ALA A 26 10.68 8.23 19.09
CA ALA A 26 9.35 8.43 19.67
C ALA A 26 9.31 8.00 21.14
N VAL A 27 9.92 6.86 21.48
CA VAL A 27 10.04 6.38 22.86
C VAL A 27 10.90 7.32 23.69
N TYR A 28 12.04 7.78 23.15
CA TYR A 28 12.92 8.73 23.85
C TYR A 28 12.19 10.05 24.15
N GLU A 29 11.53 10.64 23.17
CA GLU A 29 10.76 11.87 23.35
C GLU A 29 9.65 11.68 24.38
N TYR A 30 8.93 10.55 24.32
CA TYR A 30 7.86 10.23 25.27
C TYR A 30 8.39 10.11 26.71
N LEU A 31 9.50 9.40 26.92
CA LEU A 31 10.10 9.23 28.24
C LEU A 31 10.57 10.56 28.83
N VAL A 32 11.11 11.47 28.02
CA VAL A 32 11.56 12.79 28.49
C VAL A 32 10.38 13.71 28.83
N THR A 33 9.26 13.61 28.10
CA THR A 33 8.11 14.50 28.31
C THR A 33 7.07 13.97 29.28
N ILE A 34 7.10 12.68 29.63
CA ILE A 34 6.05 12.05 30.46
C ILE A 34 5.90 12.71 31.84
N ASP A 35 6.99 13.10 32.48
CA ASP A 35 6.95 13.76 33.80
C ASP A 35 6.22 15.10 33.73
N GLN A 36 6.50 15.86 32.68
CA GLN A 36 5.84 17.15 32.44
C GLN A 36 4.37 16.94 32.10
N GLU A 37 4.04 15.94 31.28
CA GLU A 37 2.67 15.60 30.91
C GLU A 37 1.83 15.15 32.11
N ILE A 38 2.36 14.26 32.95
CA ILE A 38 1.69 13.82 34.17
C ILE A 38 1.44 15.02 35.08
N SER A 39 2.45 15.88 35.26
CA SER A 39 2.30 17.07 36.11
C SER A 39 1.24 18.05 35.59
N MET A 40 1.09 18.21 34.27
CA MET A 40 0.13 19.14 33.65
C MET A 40 -1.28 18.56 33.57
N VAL A 41 -1.43 17.29 33.22
CA VAL A 41 -2.72 16.64 33.01
C VAL A 41 -3.36 16.23 34.34
N TRP A 42 -2.57 15.69 35.28
CA TRP A 42 -3.12 15.14 36.52
C TRP A 42 -3.31 16.20 37.61
N LYS A 43 -2.60 17.33 37.55
CA LYS A 43 -2.74 18.40 38.56
C LYS A 43 -3.70 19.53 38.13
N ARG A 44 -4.17 19.59 36.89
CA ARG A 44 -5.07 20.64 36.39
C ARG A 44 -6.37 20.08 35.81
N LYS A 45 -7.34 20.96 35.59
CA LYS A 45 -8.61 20.63 34.92
C LYS A 45 -8.34 20.16 33.49
N ILE A 46 -8.79 18.95 33.16
CA ILE A 46 -8.70 18.40 31.81
C ILE A 46 -9.50 19.30 30.85
N THR A 47 -8.81 19.99 29.95
CA THR A 47 -9.42 20.78 28.86
C THR A 47 -9.40 19.98 27.56
N ALA A 48 -10.32 20.29 26.64
CA ALA A 48 -10.36 19.66 25.31
C ALA A 48 -9.02 19.78 24.56
N ALA A 49 -8.34 20.91 24.69
CA ALA A 49 -7.00 21.11 24.12
C ALA A 49 -5.95 20.18 24.74
N SER A 50 -6.02 19.93 26.05
CA SER A 50 -5.11 19.00 26.73
C SER A 50 -5.34 17.55 26.29
N VAL A 51 -6.61 17.15 26.15
CA VAL A 51 -6.96 15.81 25.63
C VAL A 51 -6.49 15.64 24.19
N LEU A 52 -6.67 16.67 23.35
CA LEU A 52 -6.21 16.65 21.96
C LEU A 52 -4.69 16.53 21.83
N LEU A 53 -3.94 17.26 22.66
CA LEU A 53 -2.48 17.17 22.70
C LEU A 53 -2.01 15.78 23.18
N LEU A 54 -2.65 15.25 24.22
CA LEU A 54 -2.33 13.91 24.72
C LEU A 54 -2.66 12.83 23.70
N ALA A 55 -3.82 12.94 23.03
CA ALA A 55 -4.21 12.02 21.97
C ALA A 55 -3.21 12.03 20.81
N SER A 56 -2.81 13.22 20.33
CA SER A 56 -1.80 13.35 19.27
C SER A 56 -0.49 12.65 19.63
N ARG A 57 -0.01 12.84 20.86
CA ARG A 57 1.25 12.23 21.31
C ARG A 57 1.15 10.73 21.50
N SER A 58 0.09 10.24 22.13
CA SER A 58 -0.11 8.80 22.30
C SER A 58 -0.21 8.08 20.96
N LEU A 59 -0.87 8.69 19.97
CA LEU A 59 -0.99 8.12 18.62
C LEU A 59 0.36 8.10 17.88
N MET A 60 1.21 9.12 18.05
CA MET A 60 2.57 9.15 17.47
C MET A 60 3.47 8.02 17.98
N VAL A 61 3.28 7.56 19.21
CA VAL A 61 4.06 6.46 19.80
C VAL A 61 3.47 5.11 19.41
N LEU A 62 2.13 5.00 19.33
CA LEU A 62 1.46 3.74 19.01
C LEU A 62 1.71 3.29 17.56
N ASP A 63 1.73 4.20 16.61
CA ASP A 63 1.91 3.88 15.19
C ASP A 63 3.21 3.10 14.90
N PRO A 64 4.41 3.58 15.28
CA PRO A 64 5.63 2.84 15.05
C PRO A 64 5.70 1.56 15.89
N ILE A 65 5.06 1.49 17.06
CA ILE A 65 4.98 0.26 17.85
C ILE A 65 4.23 -0.84 17.09
N PHE A 66 3.15 -0.51 16.39
CA PHE A 66 2.41 -1.51 15.61
C PHE A 66 3.21 -2.03 14.41
N GLU A 67 4.11 -1.24 13.86
CA GLU A 67 4.99 -1.62 12.74
C GLU A 67 6.06 -2.64 13.14
N VAL A 68 6.60 -2.54 14.36
CA VAL A 68 7.66 -3.46 14.85
C VAL A 68 7.13 -4.78 15.43
N ILE A 69 5.82 -4.94 15.63
CA ILE A 69 5.28 -6.17 16.21
C ILE A 69 5.46 -7.32 15.21
N PRO A 70 6.13 -8.43 15.61
CA PRO A 70 6.36 -9.55 14.70
C PRO A 70 5.04 -10.20 14.29
N VAL A 71 4.86 -10.37 12.98
CA VAL A 71 3.66 -10.96 12.38
C VAL A 71 3.89 -12.43 12.07
N SER A 72 3.14 -13.33 12.71
CA SER A 72 3.29 -14.78 12.57
C SER A 72 2.22 -15.45 11.70
N SER A 73 1.17 -14.71 11.33
CA SER A 73 0.03 -15.21 10.55
C SER A 73 -0.59 -14.13 9.64
N GLN A 74 -1.38 -14.56 8.65
CA GLN A 74 -2.18 -13.66 7.82
C GLN A 74 -3.12 -12.78 8.67
N ALA A 75 -3.73 -13.36 9.72
CA ALA A 75 -4.67 -12.64 10.57
C ALA A 75 -3.96 -11.53 11.38
N SER A 76 -2.79 -11.83 11.98
CA SER A 76 -1.99 -10.82 12.69
C SER A 76 -1.44 -9.75 11.75
N CYS A 77 -1.05 -10.14 10.54
CA CYS A 77 -0.58 -9.24 9.49
C CYS A 77 -1.67 -8.21 9.11
N GLN A 78 -2.87 -8.71 8.82
CA GLN A 78 -4.01 -7.86 8.51
C GLN A 78 -4.36 -6.95 9.69
N ALA A 79 -4.44 -7.49 10.91
CA ALA A 79 -4.76 -6.72 12.10
C ALA A 79 -3.75 -5.59 12.39
N GLY A 80 -2.44 -5.87 12.25
CA GLY A 80 -1.39 -4.86 12.47
C GLY A 80 -1.49 -3.68 11.52
N LEU A 81 -1.64 -3.96 10.21
CA LEU A 81 -1.81 -2.92 9.20
C LEU A 81 -3.10 -2.11 9.42
N PHE A 82 -4.22 -2.77 9.72
CA PHE A 82 -5.47 -2.06 10.04
C PHE A 82 -5.34 -1.16 11.27
N LEU A 83 -4.62 -1.59 12.31
CA LEU A 83 -4.39 -0.79 13.50
C LEU A 83 -3.49 0.42 13.21
N SER A 84 -2.44 0.25 12.39
CA SER A 84 -1.60 1.37 11.95
C SER A 84 -2.41 2.35 11.10
N ASP A 85 -3.17 1.89 10.10
CA ASP A 85 -4.02 2.75 9.26
C ASP A 85 -5.02 3.56 10.09
N ILE A 86 -5.66 2.92 11.07
CA ILE A 86 -6.58 3.59 12.00
C ILE A 86 -5.83 4.64 12.83
N THR A 87 -4.67 4.29 13.38
CA THR A 87 -3.86 5.20 14.21
C THR A 87 -3.40 6.41 13.41
N PHE A 88 -2.94 6.19 12.18
CA PHE A 88 -2.59 7.24 11.23
C PHE A 88 -3.79 8.15 10.92
N ALA A 89 -4.96 7.56 10.63
CA ALA A 89 -6.17 8.31 10.33
C ALA A 89 -6.59 9.22 11.50
N PHE A 90 -6.55 8.69 12.73
CA PHE A 90 -6.83 9.48 13.93
C PHE A 90 -5.82 10.61 14.13
N ASN A 91 -4.52 10.34 13.93
CA ASN A 91 -3.48 11.36 14.07
C ASN A 91 -3.71 12.51 13.08
N GLN A 92 -4.03 12.20 11.81
CA GLN A 92 -4.36 13.20 10.80
C GLN A 92 -5.56 14.06 11.18
N ILE A 93 -6.61 13.47 11.75
CA ILE A 93 -7.79 14.22 12.24
C ILE A 93 -7.38 15.17 13.37
N VAL A 94 -6.57 14.70 14.31
CA VAL A 94 -6.10 15.52 15.44
C VAL A 94 -5.24 16.69 14.95
N VAL A 95 -4.31 16.45 14.02
CA VAL A 95 -3.47 17.50 13.42
C VAL A 95 -4.31 18.50 12.63
N ALA A 96 -5.28 18.04 11.84
CA ALA A 96 -6.20 18.90 11.11
C ALA A 96 -7.03 19.78 12.07
N LEU A 97 -7.54 19.20 13.15
CA LEU A 97 -8.33 19.94 14.14
C LEU A 97 -7.47 20.98 14.86
N PHE A 98 -6.24 20.63 15.25
CA PHE A 98 -5.33 21.55 15.92
C PHE A 98 -4.94 22.72 15.02
N SER A 99 -4.71 22.45 13.73
CA SER A 99 -4.45 23.49 12.72
C SER A 99 -5.64 24.42 12.56
N ALA A 100 -6.86 23.87 12.46
CA ALA A 100 -8.09 24.65 12.35
C ALA A 100 -8.35 25.52 13.60
N LEU A 101 -8.11 24.97 14.81
CA LEU A 101 -8.25 25.69 16.08
C LEU A 101 -7.24 26.84 16.20
N ARG A 102 -5.98 26.62 15.80
CA ARG A 102 -4.95 27.68 15.77
C ARG A 102 -5.38 28.84 14.87
N VAL A 103 -5.85 28.53 13.66
CA VAL A 103 -6.33 29.56 12.72
C VAL A 103 -7.58 30.25 13.27
N TYR A 104 -8.48 29.52 13.93
CA TYR A 104 -9.66 30.11 14.58
C TYR A 104 -9.28 31.10 15.69
N ALA A 105 -8.25 30.78 16.48
CA ALA A 105 -7.77 31.64 17.55
C ALA A 105 -7.09 32.92 17.03
N ILE A 106 -6.33 32.82 15.93
CA ILE A 106 -5.70 34.00 15.30
C ILE A 106 -6.74 34.86 14.58
N SER A 107 -7.76 34.25 13.98
CA SER A 107 -8.77 34.95 13.17
C SER A 107 -9.87 35.64 13.99
N GLN A 108 -9.69 35.83 15.31
CA GLN A 108 -10.74 36.33 16.21
C GLN A 108 -11.35 37.67 15.80
N GLN A 109 -10.59 38.52 15.11
CA GLN A 109 -11.02 39.86 14.68
C GLN A 109 -11.82 39.89 13.36
N VAL A 110 -11.86 38.80 12.58
CA VAL A 110 -12.50 38.78 11.26
C VAL A 110 -13.90 38.19 11.33
N GLN A 111 -14.90 38.87 10.74
CA GLN A 111 -16.31 38.42 10.70
C GLN A 111 -16.48 37.01 10.08
N LYS A 112 -15.55 36.59 9.22
CA LYS A 112 -15.56 35.30 8.51
C LYS A 112 -14.72 34.19 9.19
N LYS A 113 -14.36 34.32 10.48
CA LYS A 113 -13.48 33.38 11.20
C LYS A 113 -13.85 31.90 11.11
N LYS A 114 -15.15 31.58 11.12
CA LYS A 114 -15.63 30.20 11.00
C LYS A 114 -15.36 29.61 9.60
N ILE A 115 -15.47 30.44 8.56
CA ILE A 115 -15.25 30.02 7.17
C ILE A 115 -13.77 29.71 6.95
N ILE A 116 -12.88 30.60 7.41
CA ILE A 116 -11.42 30.43 7.23
C ILE A 116 -10.94 29.17 7.98
N SER A 117 -11.36 28.99 9.24
CA SER A 117 -11.03 27.78 10.00
C SER A 117 -11.57 26.50 9.35
N GLY A 118 -12.82 26.52 8.88
CA GLY A 118 -13.42 25.40 8.17
C GLY A 118 -12.71 25.06 6.85
N LEU A 119 -12.23 26.06 6.12
CA LEU A 119 -11.46 25.87 4.90
C LEU A 119 -10.12 25.19 5.19
N VAL A 120 -9.39 25.64 6.22
CA VAL A 120 -8.13 25.01 6.64
C VAL A 120 -8.35 23.56 7.07
N PHE A 121 -9.42 23.29 7.81
CA PHE A 121 -9.80 21.93 8.19
C PHE A 121 -10.12 21.07 6.96
N GLY A 122 -10.93 21.58 6.03
CA GLY A 122 -11.29 20.89 4.79
C GLY A 122 -10.07 20.56 3.93
N LEU A 123 -9.15 21.51 3.76
CA LEU A 123 -7.90 21.29 3.04
C LEU A 123 -7.01 20.25 3.73
N SER A 124 -6.99 20.23 5.06
CA SER A 124 -6.18 19.29 5.86
C SER A 124 -6.74 17.85 5.85
N ILE A 125 -8.02 17.66 5.52
CA ILE A 125 -8.65 16.33 5.39
C ILE A 125 -8.34 15.67 4.03
N ILE A 126 -7.93 16.43 3.02
CA ILE A 126 -7.67 15.88 1.67
C ILE A 126 -6.70 14.69 1.70
N PRO A 127 -5.53 14.75 2.37
CA PRO A 127 -4.60 13.62 2.44
C PRO A 127 -5.21 12.39 3.12
N LEU A 128 -6.06 12.59 4.13
CA LEU A 128 -6.77 11.50 4.80
C LEU A 128 -7.73 10.80 3.82
N ALA A 129 -8.51 11.58 3.07
CA ALA A 129 -9.44 11.02 2.08
C ALA A 129 -8.70 10.23 0.99
N THR A 130 -7.56 10.74 0.51
CA THR A 130 -6.72 10.02 -0.46
C THR A 130 -6.16 8.73 0.12
N ASN A 131 -5.70 8.73 1.37
CA ASN A 131 -5.17 7.53 2.01
C ASN A 131 -6.26 6.47 2.23
N ILE A 132 -7.45 6.87 2.71
CA ILE A 132 -8.60 5.96 2.85
C ILE A 132 -8.98 5.34 1.50
N PHE A 133 -8.99 6.14 0.44
CA PHE A 133 -9.25 5.62 -0.90
C PHE A 133 -8.19 4.59 -1.32
N ASN A 134 -6.91 4.87 -1.08
CA ASN A 134 -5.83 3.92 -1.38
C ASN A 134 -5.97 2.62 -0.56
N TRP A 135 -6.22 2.71 0.74
CA TRP A 135 -6.43 1.54 1.62
C TRP A 135 -7.62 0.69 1.19
N SER A 136 -8.69 1.30 0.70
CA SER A 136 -9.86 0.56 0.18
C SER A 136 -9.55 -0.27 -1.07
N ARG A 137 -8.44 0.04 -1.75
CA ARG A 137 -8.01 -0.60 -3.01
C ARG A 137 -6.79 -1.50 -2.85
N THR A 138 -6.26 -1.60 -1.63
CA THR A 138 -5.11 -2.45 -1.32
C THR A 138 -5.55 -3.82 -0.82
N THR A 139 -4.94 -4.87 -1.35
CA THR A 139 -5.05 -6.23 -0.84
C THR A 139 -3.80 -6.57 -0.04
N ILE A 140 -3.99 -7.24 1.09
CA ILE A 140 -2.91 -7.62 2.00
C ILE A 140 -2.64 -9.10 1.82
N VAL A 141 -1.42 -9.44 1.44
CA VAL A 141 -0.97 -10.83 1.26
C VAL A 141 0.19 -11.09 2.21
N TRP A 142 0.06 -12.10 3.05
CA TRP A 142 1.15 -12.56 3.90
C TRP A 142 2.18 -13.31 3.07
N GLN A 143 3.44 -12.94 3.22
CA GLN A 143 4.54 -13.54 2.48
C GLN A 143 5.45 -14.30 3.46
N PRO A 144 5.40 -15.65 3.47
CA PRO A 144 6.14 -16.49 4.42
C PRO A 144 7.66 -16.27 4.35
N ASP A 145 8.18 -16.12 3.13
CA ASP A 145 9.61 -16.08 2.87
C ASP A 145 10.30 -14.85 3.46
N SER A 146 9.56 -13.74 3.59
CA SER A 146 10.03 -12.50 4.19
C SER A 146 9.57 -12.31 5.63
N GLY A 147 8.77 -13.24 6.18
CA GLY A 147 8.18 -13.10 7.52
C GLY A 147 7.34 -11.83 7.68
N GLY A 148 6.74 -11.33 6.60
CA GLY A 148 6.17 -9.99 6.54
C GLY A 148 4.89 -9.87 5.72
N CYS A 149 4.33 -8.66 5.71
CA CYS A 149 3.13 -8.31 4.97
C CYS A 149 3.48 -7.61 3.65
N ALA A 150 2.90 -8.05 2.54
CA ALA A 150 2.94 -7.34 1.29
C ALA A 150 1.60 -6.64 1.04
N VAL A 151 1.68 -5.36 0.66
CA VAL A 151 0.51 -4.57 0.25
C VAL A 151 0.53 -4.49 -1.27
N MET A 152 -0.52 -4.99 -1.92
CA MET A 152 -0.68 -4.92 -3.37
C MET A 152 -1.85 -4.01 -3.71
N SER A 153 -1.63 -2.99 -4.53
CA SER A 153 -2.70 -2.11 -4.99
C SER A 153 -3.32 -2.65 -6.27
N ALA A 154 -4.64 -2.82 -6.32
CA ALA A 154 -5.35 -3.27 -7.52
C ALA A 154 -5.12 -2.34 -8.73
N LEU A 155 -4.87 -1.05 -8.47
CA LEU A 155 -4.56 -0.06 -9.50
C LEU A 155 -3.18 -0.28 -10.13
N SER A 156 -2.19 -0.72 -9.36
CA SER A 156 -0.85 -0.99 -9.88
C SER A 156 -0.88 -2.14 -10.87
N GLU A 157 -1.70 -3.15 -10.61
CA GLU A 157 -1.84 -4.29 -11.51
C GLU A 157 -2.52 -3.88 -12.82
N ASP A 158 -3.61 -3.11 -12.75
CA ASP A 158 -4.30 -2.62 -13.95
C ASP A 158 -3.41 -1.70 -14.81
N LEU A 159 -2.66 -0.78 -14.19
CA LEU A 159 -1.72 0.09 -14.90
C LEU A 159 -0.57 -0.68 -15.52
N ASN A 160 -0.01 -1.67 -14.82
CA ASN A 160 1.09 -2.47 -15.34
C ASN A 160 0.62 -3.34 -16.53
N ASN A 161 -0.59 -3.88 -16.44
CA ASN A 161 -1.22 -4.63 -17.52
C ASN A 161 -1.50 -3.74 -18.76
N ARG A 162 -1.95 -2.49 -18.55
CA ARG A 162 -2.13 -1.52 -19.64
C ARG A 162 -0.81 -1.09 -20.27
N ALA A 163 0.20 -0.79 -19.46
CA ALA A 163 1.52 -0.40 -19.96
C ALA A 163 2.17 -1.52 -20.79
N ALA A 164 2.04 -2.78 -20.35
CA ALA A 164 2.50 -3.94 -21.10
C ALA A 164 1.73 -4.12 -22.42
N ALA A 165 0.42 -3.83 -22.44
CA ALA A 165 -0.38 -3.83 -23.67
C ALA A 165 0.06 -2.73 -24.65
N ASP A 166 0.32 -1.51 -24.15
CA ASP A 166 0.77 -0.37 -24.96
C ASP A 166 2.18 -0.59 -25.53
N GLU A 167 3.07 -1.25 -24.79
CA GLU A 167 4.39 -1.66 -25.27
C GLU A 167 4.27 -2.65 -26.43
N LYS A 168 3.45 -3.70 -26.26
CA LYS A 168 3.16 -4.67 -27.33
C LYS A 168 2.55 -4.00 -28.57
N GLN A 169 1.70 -3.00 -28.37
CA GLN A 169 1.09 -2.25 -29.48
C GLN A 169 2.10 -1.36 -30.21
N ARG A 170 3.03 -0.71 -29.50
CA ARG A 170 4.11 0.08 -30.11
C ARG A 170 5.03 -0.78 -30.98
N ASP A 171 5.38 -1.98 -30.52
CA ASP A 171 6.22 -2.91 -31.29
C ASP A 171 5.53 -3.33 -32.60
N CYS A 172 4.22 -3.63 -32.56
CA CYS A 172 3.46 -3.96 -33.76
C CYS A 172 3.36 -2.79 -34.75
N HIS A 173 3.17 -1.56 -34.29
CA HIS A 173 3.19 -0.38 -35.16
C HIS A 173 4.56 -0.12 -35.79
N GLY A 174 5.65 -0.44 -35.08
CA GLY A 174 7.03 -0.35 -35.59
C GLY A 174 7.32 -1.33 -36.74
N CYS A 175 6.69 -2.52 -36.74
CA CYS A 175 6.78 -3.46 -37.86
C CYS A 175 6.02 -2.95 -39.09
N ARG A 176 4.80 -2.41 -38.91
CA ARG A 176 3.95 -1.92 -40.02
C ARG A 176 4.59 -0.76 -40.80
N ARG A 177 5.29 0.17 -40.12
CA ARG A 177 5.92 1.32 -40.77
C ARG A 177 7.19 0.98 -41.55
N ARG A 178 7.91 -0.09 -41.17
CA ARG A 178 9.17 -0.46 -41.82
C ARG A 178 8.99 -1.12 -43.18
N GLY A 179 7.75 -1.29 -43.66
CA GLY A 179 7.49 -1.79 -45.01
C GLY A 179 8.19 -3.11 -45.29
N HIS A 180 8.42 -3.93 -44.25
CA HIS A 180 8.77 -5.32 -44.46
C HIS A 180 7.51 -5.96 -45.02
N ASP A 181 7.40 -5.96 -46.34
CA ASP A 181 6.59 -6.91 -47.06
C ASP A 181 6.84 -8.27 -46.41
N MET A 182 5.75 -8.97 -46.11
CA MET A 182 5.80 -10.39 -45.80
C MET A 182 6.17 -11.13 -47.09
N GLY A 183 7.37 -10.86 -47.63
CA GLY A 183 8.01 -11.68 -48.62
C GLY A 183 8.10 -13.09 -48.02
N GLU A 184 7.59 -14.04 -48.80
CA GLU A 184 7.48 -15.45 -48.46
C GLU A 184 8.61 -15.91 -47.55
N PHE A 185 8.26 -16.15 -46.29
CA PHE A 185 9.15 -16.80 -45.36
C PHE A 185 9.25 -18.26 -45.81
N VAL A 186 10.23 -18.55 -46.66
CA VAL A 186 10.67 -19.93 -46.90
C VAL A 186 11.16 -20.43 -45.54
N PRO A 187 10.53 -21.45 -44.95
CA PRO A 187 11.04 -22.02 -43.70
C PRO A 187 12.44 -22.57 -44.00
N ALA A 188 13.46 -21.90 -43.49
CA ALA A 188 14.79 -22.48 -43.41
C ALA A 188 14.67 -23.64 -42.41
N PHE A 189 14.45 -24.83 -42.94
CA PHE A 189 14.67 -26.09 -42.25
C PHE A 189 16.13 -26.09 -41.80
N SER A 190 16.37 -25.74 -40.55
CA SER A 190 17.61 -26.00 -39.85
C SER A 190 17.71 -27.51 -39.68
N GLY A 191 18.20 -28.18 -40.73
CA GLY A 191 18.71 -29.53 -40.62
C GLY A 191 19.91 -29.51 -39.67
N ASP A 192 19.84 -30.38 -38.67
CA ASP A 192 20.98 -30.80 -37.87
C ASP A 192 22.20 -31.04 -38.76
N ALA A 193 23.28 -30.30 -38.50
CA ALA A 193 24.62 -30.80 -38.72
C ALA A 193 25.62 -30.00 -37.87
N THR A 194 26.27 -30.74 -36.97
CA THR A 194 27.61 -30.51 -36.43
C THR A 194 27.78 -29.36 -35.42
N LEU A 195 27.41 -29.70 -34.18
CA LEU A 195 28.24 -29.44 -33.01
C LEU A 195 29.63 -30.08 -33.25
N GLU A 196 30.67 -29.30 -33.51
CA GLU A 196 32.09 -29.57 -33.26
C GLU A 196 32.93 -28.50 -33.98
N ALA A 197 33.98 -28.01 -33.33
CA ALA A 197 34.98 -27.07 -33.83
C ALA A 197 34.63 -25.55 -33.84
N ALA A 198 34.60 -24.94 -32.65
CA ALA A 198 35.03 -23.55 -32.48
C ALA A 198 35.61 -23.29 -31.08
N LEU A 199 36.48 -24.19 -30.61
CA LEU A 199 37.45 -23.90 -29.55
C LEU A 199 38.81 -23.74 -30.24
N PHE A 200 39.24 -22.49 -30.45
CA PHE A 200 40.63 -21.98 -30.41
C PHE A 200 40.72 -20.68 -31.22
N HIS A 201 40.68 -19.54 -30.53
CA HIS A 201 41.64 -18.46 -30.73
C HIS A 201 41.45 -17.41 -29.63
N TYR A 202 42.26 -17.53 -28.59
CA TYR A 202 42.44 -16.51 -27.56
C TYR A 202 43.41 -15.47 -28.12
N GLY A 203 42.88 -14.34 -28.61
CA GLY A 203 43.66 -13.23 -29.15
C GLY A 203 43.07 -11.90 -28.69
N ARG A 204 43.86 -11.14 -27.91
CA ARG A 204 43.51 -9.83 -27.36
C ARG A 204 43.06 -8.85 -28.44
N THR A 205 41.76 -8.57 -28.51
CA THR A 205 41.20 -7.28 -28.93
C THR A 205 39.87 -7.10 -28.23
N THR A 206 39.66 -5.94 -27.59
CA THR A 206 38.39 -5.57 -26.94
C THR A 206 37.22 -5.73 -27.91
N PRO A 207 36.21 -6.57 -27.62
CA PRO A 207 35.04 -6.66 -28.48
C PRO A 207 34.21 -5.41 -28.29
N ARG A 208 34.07 -4.64 -29.37
CA ARG A 208 33.01 -3.65 -29.52
C ARG A 208 31.72 -4.45 -29.54
N TRP A 209 31.01 -4.47 -28.42
CA TRP A 209 29.68 -5.06 -28.33
C TRP A 209 28.72 -4.22 -29.19
N ASN A 210 28.70 -4.50 -30.49
CA ASN A 210 27.55 -4.18 -31.32
C ASN A 210 26.48 -5.18 -30.90
N THR A 211 25.72 -4.84 -29.87
CA THR A 211 24.44 -5.48 -29.58
C THR A 211 23.56 -5.22 -30.80
N VAL A 212 23.58 -6.16 -31.75
CA VAL A 212 22.52 -6.32 -32.73
C VAL A 212 21.31 -6.68 -31.89
N LEU A 213 20.51 -5.68 -31.52
CA LEU A 213 19.16 -5.90 -31.03
C LEU A 213 18.43 -6.60 -32.17
N HIS A 214 18.39 -7.93 -32.14
CA HIS A 214 17.42 -8.70 -32.89
C HIS A 214 16.06 -8.16 -32.47
N SER A 215 15.43 -7.41 -33.38
CA SER A 215 14.07 -6.94 -33.18
C SER A 215 13.19 -8.17 -32.94
N PRO A 216 12.29 -8.14 -31.94
CA PRO A 216 11.39 -9.26 -31.70
C PRO A 216 10.63 -9.57 -33.00
N PRO A 217 10.47 -10.85 -33.35
CA PRO A 217 9.90 -11.20 -34.63
C PRO A 217 8.41 -10.84 -34.68
N CYS A 218 8.01 -10.12 -35.73
CA CYS A 218 6.69 -9.49 -35.87
C CYS A 218 5.48 -10.46 -35.93
N TYR A 219 5.70 -11.79 -35.91
CA TYR A 219 4.64 -12.78 -36.03
C TYR A 219 3.72 -12.87 -34.80
N GLN A 220 4.09 -12.27 -33.66
CA GLN A 220 3.25 -12.25 -32.45
C GLN A 220 2.12 -11.19 -32.46
N CYS A 221 2.00 -10.40 -33.53
CA CYS A 221 0.97 -9.37 -33.64
C CYS A 221 -0.41 -9.90 -34.12
N SER A 222 -0.49 -11.14 -34.63
CA SER A 222 -1.72 -11.68 -35.21
C SER A 222 -2.79 -12.10 -34.19
N THR A 223 -2.51 -12.04 -32.89
CA THR A 223 -3.45 -12.47 -31.84
C THR A 223 -3.78 -11.37 -30.83
N VAL A 224 -3.58 -10.09 -31.15
CA VAL A 224 -4.14 -9.01 -30.32
C VAL A 224 -5.60 -8.83 -30.77
N PRO A 225 -6.60 -9.34 -30.01
CA PRO A 225 -7.99 -9.06 -30.33
C PRO A 225 -8.18 -7.54 -30.29
N ASP A 226 -8.82 -7.02 -31.33
CA ASP A 226 -9.11 -5.60 -31.50
C ASP A 226 -9.88 -5.10 -30.26
N PHE A 227 -9.21 -4.31 -29.42
CA PHE A 227 -9.72 -3.88 -28.11
C PHE A 227 -10.99 -3.02 -28.23
N GLN A 228 -11.33 -2.55 -29.43
CA GLN A 228 -12.56 -1.81 -29.70
C GLN A 228 -13.84 -2.65 -29.55
N HIS A 229 -13.77 -3.99 -29.48
CA HIS A 229 -14.97 -4.83 -29.32
C HIS A 229 -15.19 -5.41 -27.91
N VAL A 230 -14.25 -5.21 -26.97
CA VAL A 230 -14.40 -5.73 -25.59
C VAL A 230 -15.05 -4.71 -24.65
N GLU A 231 -15.03 -3.41 -24.99
CA GLU A 231 -15.67 -2.37 -24.16
C GLU A 231 -17.20 -2.47 -24.13
N GLN A 232 -17.84 -3.14 -25.11
CA GLN A 232 -19.30 -3.31 -25.13
C GLN A 232 -19.82 -4.50 -24.29
N HIS A 233 -18.95 -5.39 -23.81
CA HIS A 233 -19.36 -6.54 -23.00
C HIS A 233 -19.11 -6.40 -21.49
N ILE A 234 -18.48 -5.31 -21.03
CA ILE A 234 -18.53 -4.90 -19.62
C ILE A 234 -19.84 -4.13 -19.37
N LYS A 235 -20.96 -4.78 -19.69
CA LYS A 235 -22.25 -4.47 -19.05
C LYS A 235 -22.07 -4.75 -17.57
N LEU A 236 -21.98 -3.68 -16.78
CA LEU A 236 -22.46 -3.56 -15.41
C LEU A 236 -23.03 -4.88 -14.88
N ARG A 237 -22.23 -5.67 -14.16
CA ARG A 237 -22.82 -6.63 -13.21
C ARG A 237 -23.49 -5.77 -12.13
N PRO A 238 -24.81 -5.87 -11.94
CA PRO A 238 -25.46 -5.21 -10.82
C PRO A 238 -24.91 -5.78 -9.51
N ALA A 239 -24.85 -4.88 -8.53
CA ALA A 239 -24.51 -5.14 -7.15
C ALA A 239 -25.14 -6.45 -6.62
N LEU A 240 -24.35 -7.25 -5.92
CA LEU A 240 -24.89 -8.35 -5.11
C LEU A 240 -25.87 -7.79 -4.06
N PRO A 241 -26.98 -8.51 -3.78
CA PRO A 241 -27.98 -8.12 -2.80
C PRO A 241 -27.51 -8.32 -1.34
N PRO A 242 -28.23 -7.73 -0.36
CA PRO A 242 -27.85 -7.79 1.05
C PRO A 242 -28.10 -9.20 1.64
N VAL A 243 -27.11 -9.73 2.35
CA VAL A 243 -27.27 -10.93 3.16
C VAL A 243 -27.97 -10.55 4.46
N HIS A 244 -29.30 -10.70 4.45
CA HIS A 244 -30.09 -10.78 5.67
C HIS A 244 -29.96 -12.17 6.32
N ALA A 245 -29.84 -12.13 7.65
CA ALA A 245 -30.40 -13.09 8.60
C ALA A 245 -29.83 -14.53 8.64
N LEU A 246 -28.71 -14.70 9.35
CA LEU A 246 -28.44 -15.95 10.07
C LEU A 246 -28.87 -15.82 11.53
N ARG A 247 -30.06 -16.36 11.74
CA ARG A 247 -30.73 -16.65 13.01
C ARG A 247 -29.94 -17.71 13.78
N THR A 248 -29.01 -17.31 14.64
CA THR A 248 -28.46 -18.21 15.67
C THR A 248 -29.33 -18.14 16.92
N ARG A 249 -30.03 -19.26 17.15
CA ARG A 249 -30.77 -19.60 18.35
C ARG A 249 -29.95 -19.36 19.62
N THR A 250 -30.56 -18.64 20.54
CA THR A 250 -30.60 -18.89 21.98
C THR A 250 -30.06 -20.27 22.43
N ALA A 251 -28.95 -20.26 23.16
CA ALA A 251 -28.65 -21.26 24.18
C ALA A 251 -28.30 -20.52 25.47
N LEU A 252 -29.34 -20.34 26.27
CA LEU A 252 -29.36 -19.76 27.60
C LEU A 252 -28.73 -20.78 28.56
N HIS A 253 -27.44 -20.69 28.86
CA HIS A 253 -26.87 -21.40 30.03
C HIS A 253 -26.75 -20.42 31.18
N ALA A 254 -27.83 -20.35 31.96
CA ALA A 254 -27.87 -19.71 33.26
C ALA A 254 -26.96 -20.49 34.23
N GLN A 255 -25.95 -19.81 34.79
CA GLN A 255 -25.31 -20.19 36.05
C GLN A 255 -26.09 -19.53 37.19
N PRO A 256 -26.71 -20.29 38.10
CA PRO A 256 -27.21 -19.72 39.35
C PRO A 256 -26.08 -19.59 40.36
N ALA A 257 -25.82 -18.35 40.77
CA ALA A 257 -25.23 -18.04 42.06
C ALA A 257 -26.22 -18.42 43.17
N ALA A 258 -25.81 -19.32 44.07
CA ALA A 258 -26.51 -19.56 45.32
C ALA A 258 -25.59 -19.18 46.48
N ALA A 259 -25.78 -17.95 46.96
CA ALA A 259 -25.31 -17.49 48.24
C ALA A 259 -26.18 -18.06 49.37
N GLN A 260 -25.51 -18.36 50.49
CA GLN A 260 -25.96 -18.19 51.87
C GLN A 260 -27.35 -18.71 52.26
N ARG A 261 -27.36 -19.78 53.06
CA ARG A 261 -28.42 -20.04 54.03
C ARG A 261 -27.82 -20.24 55.42
N ALA A 262 -27.93 -19.18 56.22
CA ALA A 262 -27.86 -19.25 57.67
C ALA A 262 -29.07 -20.04 58.21
N ARG A 263 -28.82 -20.92 59.20
CA ARG A 263 -29.65 -21.20 60.39
C ARG A 263 -29.18 -22.51 61.04
N ARG A 264 -28.37 -22.40 62.09
CA ARG A 264 -28.68 -22.82 63.47
C ARG A 264 -27.50 -22.48 64.38
#